data_AF-A0A1E7G4U6-F1
#
_entry.id   AF-A0A1E7G4U6-F1
#
_cell.length_a   1.000
_cell.length_b   1.000
_cell.length_c   1.000
_cell.angle_alpha   90.00
_cell.angle_beta   90.00
_cell.angle_gamma   90.00
#
_symmetry.space_group_name_H-M   'P 1'
#
loop_
_entity.id
_entity.type
_entity.pdbx_description
1 polymer ?
#
loop_
_entity_poly.entity_id
_entity_poly.type
_entity_poly.pdbx_seq_one_letter_code
_entity_poly.pdbx_strand_id
1 'polypeptide(L)' 'MSEVEQSFDSQRKKIVEYLEQEGKGNKDVIWAYENIKEPPYKFANTDISKILNGRDVKYTKSIKWFITFLVKYFDLD' A
#
# COMPACT_ATOMS: atom_id res chain seq x y z
N MET A 1 15.40 -11.81 -1.96
CA MET A 1 14.12 -11.33 -1.40
C MET A 1 13.67 -12.37 -0.38
N SER A 2 13.47 -11.99 0.87
CA SER A 2 13.07 -12.91 1.95
C SER A 2 11.62 -13.39 1.80
N GLU A 3 11.23 -14.50 2.43
CA GLU A 3 9.82 -14.96 2.45
C GLU A 3 8.86 -13.87 2.94
N VAL A 4 9.29 -13.09 3.94
CA VAL A 4 8.53 -11.95 4.45
C VAL A 4 8.35 -10.89 3.36
N GLU A 5 9.40 -10.55 2.61
CA GLU A 5 9.29 -9.58 1.51
C GLU A 5 8.42 -10.09 0.36
N GLN A 6 8.46 -11.39 0.05
CA GLN A 6 7.59 -12.00 -0.95
C GLN A 6 6.12 -11.93 -0.54
N SER A 7 5.82 -12.14 0.75
CA SER A 7 4.46 -12.00 1.29
C SER A 7 3.94 -10.57 1.13
N PHE A 8 4.74 -9.56 1.48
CA PHE A 8 4.33 -8.15 1.29
C PHE A 8 4.21 -7.75 -0.19
N ASP A 9 5.04 -8.30 -1.08
CA ASP A 9 4.87 -8.08 -2.52
C ASP A 9 3.58 -8.70 -3.05
N SER A 10 3.20 -9.89 -2.58
CA SER A 10 1.92 -10.52 -2.91
C SER A 10 0.73 -9.67 -2.45
N GLN A 11 0.77 -9.18 -1.21
CA GLN A 11 -0.27 -8.27 -0.67
C GLN A 11 -0.36 -6.97 -1.47
N ARG A 12 0.78 -6.37 -1.83
CA ARG A 12 0.82 -5.19 -2.70
C ARG A 12 0.14 -5.46 -4.04
N LYS A 13 0.42 -6.60 -4.68
CA LYS A 13 -0.24 -7.00 -5.94
C LYS A 13 -1.74 -7.16 -5.77
N LYS A 14 -2.21 -7.84 -4.71
CA LYS A 14 -3.63 -7.98 -4.38
C LYS A 14 -4.32 -6.61 -4.25
N ILE A 15 -3.67 -5.63 -3.61
CA ILE A 15 -4.16 -4.26 -3.52
C ILE A 15 -4.28 -3.62 -4.92
N VAL A 16 -3.24 -3.72 -5.75
CA VAL A 16 -3.25 -3.13 -7.11
C VAL A 16 -4.36 -3.74 -7.96
N GLU A 17 -4.48 -5.07 -7.96
CA GLU A 17 -5.52 -5.80 -8.69
C GLU A 17 -6.93 -5.38 -8.23
N TYR A 18 -7.14 -5.24 -6.92
CA TYR A 18 -8.40 -4.74 -6.36
C TYR A 18 -8.70 -3.31 -6.85
N LEU A 19 -7.72 -2.42 -6.81
CA LEU A 19 -7.91 -1.04 -7.26
C LEU A 19 -8.30 -1.00 -8.74
N GLU A 20 -7.64 -1.79 -9.59
CA GLU A 20 -7.96 -1.91 -11.01
C GLU A 20 -9.38 -2.45 -11.25
N GLN A 21 -9.79 -3.51 -10.54
CA GLN A 21 -11.14 -4.10 -10.64
C GLN A 21 -12.24 -3.12 -10.24
N GLU A 22 -11.99 -2.31 -9.22
CA GLU A 22 -12.94 -1.36 -8.66
C GLU A 22 -12.91 0.01 -9.36
N GLY A 23 -12.06 0.19 -10.37
CA GLY A 23 -11.87 1.50 -11.04
C GLY A 23 -11.27 2.57 -10.12
N LYS A 24 -10.59 2.15 -9.04
CA LYS A 24 -9.89 3.00 -8.08
C LYS A 24 -8.43 3.17 -8.51
N GLY A 25 -7.76 4.18 -7.95
CA GLY A 25 -6.36 4.42 -8.22
C GLY A 25 -5.63 5.10 -7.07
N ASN A 26 -4.45 5.65 -7.36
CA ASN A 26 -3.59 6.25 -6.34
C ASN A 26 -4.29 7.38 -5.56
N LYS A 27 -5.21 8.13 -6.19
CA LYS A 27 -6.00 9.17 -5.53
C LYS A 27 -6.85 8.62 -4.38
N ASP A 28 -7.42 7.42 -4.55
CA ASP A 28 -8.29 6.79 -3.56
C ASP A 28 -7.47 6.27 -2.38
N VAL A 29 -6.26 5.77 -2.66
CA VAL A 29 -5.29 5.38 -1.64
C VAL A 29 -4.78 6.59 -0.85
N ILE A 30 -4.46 7.70 -1.53
CA ILE A 30 -4.06 8.96 -0.89
C ILE A 30 -5.19 9.44 0.02
N TRP A 31 -6.43 9.45 -0.48
CA TRP A 31 -7.58 9.89 0.29
C TRP A 31 -7.84 9.00 1.51
N ALA A 32 -7.75 7.67 1.37
CA ALA A 32 -7.85 6.73 2.49
C ALA A 32 -6.79 7.03 3.57
N TYR A 33 -5.57 7.34 3.15
CA TYR A 33 -4.45 7.62 4.04
C TYR A 33 -4.55 9.00 4.72
N GLU A 34 -5.01 10.03 4.02
CA GLU A 34 -5.24 11.37 4.58
C GLU A 34 -6.37 11.40 5.62
N ASN A 35 -7.33 10.46 5.54
CA ASN A 35 -8.41 10.32 6.52
C ASN A 35 -7.94 9.68 7.85
N ILE A 36 -6.69 9.24 7.96
CA ILE A 36 -6.12 8.75 9.22
C ILE A 36 -5.77 9.95 10.11
N LYS A 37 -6.40 10.05 11.28
CA LYS A 37 -6.17 11.18 12.21
C LYS A 37 -4.70 11.33 12.62
N GLU A 38 -4.02 10.22 12.93
CA GLU A 38 -2.62 10.22 13.38
C GLU A 38 -1.88 8.99 12.83
N PRO A 39 -1.42 9.02 11.56
CA PRO A 39 -0.68 7.90 11.00
C PRO A 39 0.74 7.85 11.61
N PRO A 40 1.26 6.66 11.98
CA PRO A 40 2.57 6.50 12.61
C PRO A 40 3.75 6.82 11.68
N TYR A 41 3.49 6.88 10.37
CA TYR A 41 4.43 7.30 9.34
C TYR A 41 3.73 8.34 8.47
N LYS A 42 4.51 9.16 7.75
CA LYS A 42 4.01 10.08 6.71
C LYS A 42 4.60 9.65 5.38
N PHE A 43 3.77 9.52 4.34
CA PHE A 43 4.19 9.26 2.97
C PHE A 43 3.87 10.46 2.09
N ALA A 44 4.77 10.82 1.18
CA ALA A 44 4.41 11.74 0.10
C ALA A 44 3.55 11.00 -0.95
N ASN A 45 2.72 11.73 -1.69
CA ASN A 45 1.88 11.16 -2.75
C ASN A 45 2.71 10.42 -3.82
N THR A 46 3.93 10.91 -4.08
CA THR A 46 4.91 10.27 -4.97
C THR A 46 5.44 8.95 -4.41
N ASP A 47 5.56 8.82 -3.09
CA ASP A 47 6.00 7.58 -2.43
C ASP A 47 4.90 6.52 -2.50
N ILE A 48 3.64 6.89 -2.28
CA ILE A 48 2.49 5.97 -2.42
C ILE A 48 2.46 5.38 -3.83
N SER A 49 2.61 6.22 -4.85
CA SER A 49 2.63 5.78 -6.25
C SER A 49 3.79 4.81 -6.54
N LYS A 50 4.99 5.07 -5.99
CA LYS A 50 6.15 4.17 -6.12
C LYS A 50 5.91 2.83 -5.43
N ILE A 51 5.36 2.86 -4.21
CA ILE A 51 5.08 1.67 -3.43
C ILE A 51 4.11 0.76 -4.20
N LEU A 52 3.01 1.31 -4.71
CA LEU A 52 2.01 0.53 -5.45
C LEU A 52 2.55 -0.03 -6.77
N ASN A 53 3.35 0.74 -7.50
CA ASN A 53 3.98 0.29 -8.76
C ASN A 53 5.06 -0.78 -8.55
N GLY A 54 5.51 -1.02 -7.31
CA GLY A 54 6.46 -2.09 -6.98
C GLY A 54 7.89 -1.89 -7.52
N ARG A 55 8.20 -0.74 -8.12
CA ARG A 55 9.51 -0.47 -8.73
C ARG A 55 10.53 -0.07 -7.65
N ASP A 56 11.54 -0.91 -7.44
CA ASP A 56 12.65 -0.70 -6.50
C ASP A 56 12.22 -0.44 -5.04
N VAL A 57 11.11 -1.07 -4.63
CA VAL A 57 10.54 -0.88 -3.28
C VAL A 57 11.26 -1.79 -2.28
N LYS A 58 12.02 -1.20 -1.37
CA LYS A 58 12.49 -1.90 -0.17
C LYS A 58 11.38 -1.89 0.88
N TYR A 59 10.89 -3.07 1.30
CA TYR A 59 9.81 -3.18 2.30
C TYR A 59 10.30 -2.84 3.73
N THR A 60 10.49 -1.55 4.00
CA THR A 60 10.81 -1.01 5.33
C THR A 60 9.64 -1.19 6.29
N LYS A 61 9.88 -0.95 7.59
CA LYS A 61 8.81 -0.99 8.62
C LYS A 61 7.61 -0.09 8.26
N SER A 62 7.86 1.09 7.71
CA SER A 62 6.81 2.01 7.29
C SER A 62 6.00 1.46 6.12
N ILE A 63 6.65 0.94 5.08
CA ILE A 63 5.97 0.38 3.90
C ILE A 63 5.17 -0.88 4.27
N LYS A 64 5.73 -1.75 5.12
CA LYS A 64 5.01 -2.92 5.64
C LYS A 64 3.74 -2.50 6.38
N TRP A 65 3.85 -1.53 7.27
CA TRP A 65 2.69 -0.97 7.97
C TRP A 65 1.65 -0.40 7.00
N PHE A 66 2.10 0.34 5.98
CA PHE A 66 1.23 0.92 4.96
C PHE A 66 0.47 -0.14 4.17
N ILE A 67 1.14 -1.21 3.73
CA ILE A 67 0.50 -2.32 3.02
C ILE A 67 -0.52 -3.01 3.93
N THR A 68 -0.17 -3.29 5.19
CA THR A 68 -1.11 -3.87 6.16
C THR A 68 -2.31 -2.96 6.41
N PHE A 69 -2.11 -1.63 6.46
CA PHE A 69 -3.20 -0.67 6.55
C PHE A 69 -4.15 -0.79 5.36
N LEU A 70 -3.62 -0.82 4.13
CA LEU A 70 -4.44 -0.92 2.92
C LEU A 70 -5.19 -2.25 2.81
N VAL A 71 -4.54 -3.37 3.15
CA VAL A 71 -5.20 -4.68 3.20
C VAL A 71 -6.42 -4.63 4.13
N LYS A 72 -6.27 -4.06 5.32
CA LYS A 72 -7.38 -3.93 6.27
C LYS A 72 -8.43 -2.93 5.85
N TYR A 73 -8.02 -1.79 5.30
CA TYR A 73 -8.92 -0.72 4.88
C TYR A 73 -9.84 -1.17 3.74
N PHE A 74 -9.32 -1.98 2.81
CA PHE A 74 -10.08 -2.52 1.69
C PHE A 74 -10.67 -3.92 1.93
N ASP A 75 -10.52 -4.47 3.14
CA ASP A 75 -10.98 -5.82 3.51
C ASP A 75 -10.45 -6.92 2.58
N LEU A 76 -9.12 -6.94 2.39
CA LEU A 76 -8.39 -7.82 1.49
C LEU A 76 -7.58 -8.90 2.23
N ASP A 77 -7.94 -9.28 3.46
CA ASP A 77 -7.30 -10.41 4.15
C ASP A 77 -7.56 -11.76 3.44
#